data_AF-A0A1A0MDQ1-F1
#
_entry.id   AF-A0A1A0MDQ1-F1
#
_cell.length_a   1.000
_cell.length_b   1.000
_cell.length_c   1.000
_cell.angle_alpha   90.00
_cell.angle_beta   90.00
_cell.angle_gamma   90.00
#
_symmetry.space_group_name_H-M   'P 1'
#
loop_
_entity.id
_entity.type
_entity.pdbx_description
1 polymer ?
#
loop_
_entity_poly.entity_id
_entity_poly.type
_entity_poly.pdbx_seq_one_letter_code
_entity_poly.pdbx_strand_id
1 'polypeptide(L)'
;MSAHAAVRGRPRDPRTQRDIMDATRRLLAHDGYDQVTIDAIAREAGVSRPTVYRRWPSKAHVVFEAVFGQPPDAALVENSGDFEADLLVFVRGVLRFWREPVVEAAALGILAERHRDPALHIRTQQLLDERTLTEFAALVRSGVDQGLVRRDVDVDMLYQVLVGTAFYAAQVQQHGNSQDLDALAERLCAMVIRGAEKRRSR
;
A
#
# COMPACT_ATOMS: atom_id res chain seq x y z
N MET A 1 26.97 -14.36 -46.41
CA MET A 1 25.58 -14.48 -45.90
C MET A 1 25.48 -13.71 -44.59
N SER A 2 25.19 -12.41 -44.68
CA SER A 2 25.18 -11.48 -43.54
C SER A 2 24.06 -11.78 -42.54
N ALA A 3 24.43 -11.83 -41.27
CA ALA A 3 23.51 -11.94 -40.14
C ALA A 3 22.82 -10.60 -39.87
N HIS A 4 21.48 -10.59 -39.88
CA HIS A 4 20.68 -9.45 -39.47
C HIS A 4 20.36 -9.59 -37.96
N ALA A 5 21.17 -8.98 -37.11
CA ALA A 5 20.83 -8.82 -35.69
C ALA A 5 19.83 -7.67 -35.56
N ALA A 6 18.56 -8.00 -35.34
CA ALA A 6 17.52 -7.02 -35.03
C ALA A 6 17.77 -6.38 -33.65
N VAL A 7 17.70 -5.05 -33.65
CA VAL A 7 17.97 -4.10 -32.57
C VAL A 7 17.30 -4.49 -31.24
N ARG A 8 18.12 -4.77 -30.21
CA ARG A 8 17.70 -4.69 -28.81
C ARG A 8 17.38 -3.23 -28.50
N GLY A 9 16.09 -2.90 -28.32
CA GLY A 9 15.64 -1.54 -28.03
C GLY A 9 16.39 -0.91 -26.86
N ARG A 10 16.74 0.38 -27.00
CA ARG A 10 17.45 1.20 -26.01
C ARG A 10 16.89 0.95 -24.59
N PRO A 11 17.75 0.78 -23.56
CA PRO A 11 17.30 0.65 -22.18
C PRO A 11 16.29 1.73 -21.83
N ARG A 12 15.18 1.31 -21.23
CA ARG A 12 14.01 2.13 -20.92
C ARG A 12 14.42 3.28 -20.00
N ASP A 13 14.08 4.52 -20.35
CA ASP A 13 14.46 5.69 -19.56
C ASP A 13 13.75 5.67 -18.18
N PRO A 14 14.50 5.59 -17.06
CA PRO A 14 13.94 5.70 -15.72
C PRO A 14 13.37 7.10 -15.42
N ARG A 15 13.83 8.15 -16.12
CA ARG A 15 13.32 9.52 -15.96
C ARG A 15 11.87 9.60 -16.41
N THR A 16 11.58 9.12 -17.62
CA THR A 16 10.21 9.06 -18.14
C THR A 16 9.24 8.33 -17.22
N GLN A 17 9.68 7.25 -16.56
CA GLN A 17 8.82 6.56 -15.61
C GLN A 17 8.50 7.45 -14.41
N ARG A 18 9.52 8.07 -13.80
CA ARG A 18 9.32 9.00 -12.68
C ARG A 18 8.42 10.17 -13.07
N ASP A 19 8.64 10.78 -14.24
CA ASP A 19 7.83 11.90 -14.71
C ASP A 19 6.34 11.51 -14.81
N ILE A 20 6.04 10.30 -15.28
CA ILE A 20 4.67 9.76 -15.36
C ILE A 20 4.11 9.48 -13.96
N MET A 21 4.89 8.91 -13.03
CA MET A 21 4.44 8.66 -11.66
C MET A 21 4.14 9.98 -10.92
N ASP A 22 5.02 10.96 -11.04
CA ASP A 22 4.89 12.26 -10.39
C ASP A 22 3.69 13.04 -10.96
N ALA A 23 3.52 13.04 -12.28
CA ALA A 23 2.35 13.60 -12.95
C ALA A 23 1.05 12.94 -12.45
N THR A 24 1.03 11.61 -12.35
CA THR A 24 -0.13 10.86 -11.88
C THR A 24 -0.47 11.21 -10.43
N ARG A 25 0.53 11.28 -9.54
CA ARG A 25 0.34 11.68 -8.14
C ARG A 25 -0.20 13.11 -8.02
N ARG A 26 0.33 14.07 -8.79
CA ARG A 26 -0.15 15.46 -8.80
C ARG A 26 -1.62 15.55 -9.21
N LEU A 27 -1.99 14.88 -10.30
CA LEU A 27 -3.37 14.88 -10.79
C LEU A 27 -4.32 14.19 -9.80
N LEU A 28 -3.92 13.09 -9.17
CA LEU A 28 -4.73 12.44 -8.13
C LEU A 28 -4.98 13.35 -6.92
N ALA A 29 -3.95 14.04 -6.46
CA ALA A 29 -4.06 14.94 -5.30
C ALA A 29 -4.97 16.15 -5.59
N HIS A 30 -5.01 16.63 -6.83
CA HIS A 30 -5.79 17.80 -7.22
C HIS A 30 -7.22 17.45 -7.68
N ASP A 31 -7.37 16.44 -8.53
CA ASP A 31 -8.62 16.16 -9.26
C ASP A 31 -9.35 14.90 -8.77
N GLY A 32 -8.68 14.02 -8.01
CA GLY A 32 -9.21 12.72 -7.62
C GLY A 32 -9.21 11.68 -8.75
N TYR A 33 -9.44 10.41 -8.41
CA TYR A 33 -9.29 9.29 -9.35
C TYR A 33 -10.20 9.36 -10.59
N ASP A 34 -11.43 9.84 -10.44
CA ASP A 34 -12.42 9.85 -11.51
C ASP A 34 -12.07 10.81 -12.64
N GLN A 35 -11.41 11.92 -12.32
CA GLN A 35 -11.03 12.96 -13.27
C GLN A 35 -9.67 12.71 -13.95
N VAL A 36 -8.83 11.85 -13.35
CA VAL A 36 -7.55 11.46 -13.95
C VAL A 36 -7.81 10.68 -15.25
N THR A 37 -7.08 11.04 -16.32
CA THR A 37 -7.10 10.33 -17.61
C THR A 37 -5.67 10.08 -18.10
N ILE A 38 -5.50 9.07 -18.97
CA ILE A 38 -4.19 8.81 -19.59
C ILE A 38 -3.70 10.01 -20.42
N ASP A 39 -4.60 10.75 -21.06
CA ASP A 39 -4.24 11.95 -21.81
C ASP A 39 -3.74 13.08 -20.90
N ALA A 40 -4.43 13.30 -19.77
CA ALA A 40 -3.99 14.26 -18.77
C ALA A 40 -2.62 13.89 -18.19
N ILE A 41 -2.42 12.61 -17.85
CA ILE A 41 -1.12 12.09 -17.37
C ILE A 41 -0.03 12.32 -18.42
N ALA A 42 -0.28 11.93 -19.68
CA ALA A 42 0.69 12.07 -20.75
C ALA A 42 1.09 13.53 -20.97
N ARG A 43 0.09 14.44 -21.00
CA ARG A 43 0.31 15.88 -21.14
C ARG A 43 1.13 16.45 -19.98
N GLU A 44 0.75 16.14 -18.75
CA GLU A 44 1.42 16.61 -17.53
C GLU A 44 2.85 16.08 -17.41
N ALA A 45 3.10 14.83 -17.83
CA ALA A 45 4.43 14.22 -17.85
C ALA A 45 5.27 14.63 -19.08
N GLY A 46 4.73 15.40 -20.02
CA GLY A 46 5.45 15.81 -21.23
C GLY A 46 5.75 14.66 -22.20
N VAL A 47 4.89 13.62 -22.24
CA VAL A 47 5.05 12.44 -23.09
C VAL A 47 3.84 12.19 -23.99
N SER A 48 4.00 11.31 -24.98
CA SER A 48 2.88 10.90 -25.84
C SER A 48 2.00 9.84 -25.16
N ARG A 49 0.69 9.82 -25.49
CA ARG A 49 -0.25 8.78 -25.04
C ARG A 49 0.27 7.35 -25.26
N PRO A 50 0.82 6.98 -26.45
CA PRO A 50 1.42 5.65 -26.65
C PRO A 50 2.60 5.32 -25.71
N THR A 51 3.32 6.34 -25.23
CA THR A 51 4.44 6.15 -24.29
C THR A 51 3.95 5.60 -22.95
N VAL A 52 2.77 6.05 -22.49
CA VAL A 52 2.12 5.55 -21.26
C VAL A 52 1.59 4.13 -21.49
N TYR A 53 0.79 3.91 -22.55
CA TYR A 53 0.17 2.59 -22.83
C TYR A 53 1.16 1.45 -23.03
N ARG A 54 2.38 1.76 -23.49
CA ARG A 54 3.43 0.75 -23.66
C ARG A 54 3.81 0.06 -22.33
N ARG A 55 3.59 0.72 -21.18
CA ARG A 55 3.93 0.19 -19.86
C ARG A 55 2.68 -0.14 -19.03
N TRP A 56 1.65 0.69 -19.12
CA TRP A 56 0.43 0.54 -18.33
C TRP A 56 -0.77 0.37 -19.26
N PRO A 57 -1.43 -0.80 -19.27
CA PRO A 57 -2.52 -1.06 -20.20
C PRO A 57 -3.79 -0.26 -19.87
N SER A 58 -3.94 0.24 -18.63
CA SER A 58 -5.10 1.04 -18.20
C SER A 58 -4.72 2.18 -17.24
N LYS A 59 -5.69 3.07 -16.97
CA LYS A 59 -5.59 4.10 -15.93
C LYS A 59 -5.28 3.49 -14.56
N ALA A 60 -6.02 2.45 -14.15
CA ALA A 60 -5.77 1.80 -12.87
C ALA A 60 -4.34 1.26 -12.75
N HIS A 61 -3.74 0.76 -13.83
CA HIS A 61 -2.37 0.26 -13.78
C HIS A 61 -1.34 1.35 -13.50
N VAL A 62 -1.45 2.52 -14.16
CA VAL A 62 -0.52 3.63 -13.94
C VAL A 62 -0.76 4.29 -12.59
N VAL A 63 -2.02 4.47 -12.18
CA VAL A 63 -2.38 4.97 -10.85
C VAL A 63 -1.85 4.03 -9.78
N PHE A 64 -2.07 2.72 -9.94
CA PHE A 64 -1.62 1.73 -8.97
C PHE A 64 -0.11 1.77 -8.81
N GLU A 65 0.65 1.82 -9.91
CA GLU A 65 2.11 1.93 -9.82
C GLU A 65 2.58 3.25 -9.21
N ALA A 66 1.92 4.36 -9.54
CA ALA A 66 2.27 5.66 -8.99
C ALA A 66 2.05 5.72 -7.47
N VAL A 67 0.95 5.17 -6.98
CA VAL A 67 0.53 5.26 -5.57
C VAL A 67 1.13 4.13 -4.72
N PHE A 68 1.14 2.90 -5.23
CA PHE A 68 1.46 1.68 -4.46
C PHE A 68 2.74 0.98 -4.94
N GLY A 69 3.31 1.41 -6.07
CA GLY A 69 4.45 0.75 -6.70
C GLY A 69 5.82 1.13 -6.13
N GLN A 70 5.88 2.13 -5.24
CA GLN A 70 7.11 2.48 -4.53
C GLN A 70 7.06 1.91 -3.10
N PRO A 71 8.16 1.30 -2.61
CA PRO A 71 8.27 1.02 -1.18
C PRO A 71 8.09 2.33 -0.40
N PRO A 72 7.43 2.31 0.76
CA PRO A 72 7.42 3.47 1.64
C PRO A 72 8.86 3.89 1.98
N ASP A 73 9.10 5.20 2.05
CA ASP A 73 10.43 5.76 2.38
C ASP A 73 10.90 5.38 3.79
N ALA A 74 9.98 5.00 4.67
CA ALA A 74 10.25 4.51 6.02
C ALA A 74 9.91 3.01 6.13
N ALA A 75 10.73 2.27 6.87
CA ALA A 75 10.39 0.91 7.26
C ALA A 75 9.08 0.91 8.07
N LEU A 76 8.19 -0.04 7.79
CA LEU A 76 6.94 -0.19 8.54
C LEU A 76 7.17 -0.75 9.96
N VAL A 77 8.37 -1.29 10.23
CA VAL A 77 8.76 -1.86 11.53
C VAL A 77 10.19 -1.41 11.86
N GLU A 78 10.42 -0.92 13.08
CA GLU A 78 11.75 -0.48 13.54
C GLU A 78 12.61 -1.63 14.11
N ASN A 79 12.00 -2.77 14.45
CA ASN A 79 12.67 -3.94 15.05
C ASN A 79 13.54 -3.55 16.26
N SER A 80 12.99 -2.70 17.13
CA SER A 80 13.68 -2.18 18.33
C SER A 80 13.92 -3.26 19.38
N GLY A 81 13.21 -4.39 19.29
CA GLY A 81 13.20 -5.46 20.28
C GLY A 81 12.06 -5.33 21.30
N ASP A 82 11.34 -4.21 21.32
CA ASP A 82 10.09 -4.04 22.05
C ASP A 82 8.90 -4.30 21.13
N PHE A 83 8.20 -5.42 21.36
CA PHE A 83 7.06 -5.82 20.55
C PHE A 83 5.92 -4.78 20.56
N GLU A 84 5.61 -4.17 21.69
CA GLU A 84 4.50 -3.22 21.78
C GLU A 84 4.85 -1.92 21.05
N ALA A 85 6.08 -1.45 21.20
CA ALA A 85 6.58 -0.28 20.48
C ALA A 85 6.61 -0.52 18.96
N ASP A 86 7.15 -1.66 18.53
CA ASP A 86 7.25 -2.03 17.12
C ASP A 86 5.85 -2.22 16.49
N LEU A 87 4.88 -2.76 17.25
CA LEU A 87 3.48 -2.86 16.82
C LEU A 87 2.83 -1.50 16.67
N LEU A 88 3.09 -0.56 17.59
CA LEU A 88 2.56 0.79 17.48
C LEU A 88 3.11 1.53 16.26
N VAL A 89 4.41 1.39 15.97
CA VAL A 89 5.03 1.93 14.76
C VAL A 89 4.36 1.37 13.50
N PHE A 90 4.17 0.05 13.46
CA PHE A 90 3.51 -0.63 12.34
C PHE A 90 2.08 -0.13 12.13
N VAL A 91 1.26 -0.12 13.18
CA VAL A 91 -0.14 0.33 13.12
C VAL A 91 -0.23 1.79 12.67
N ARG A 92 0.62 2.68 13.20
CA ARG A 92 0.72 4.07 12.76
C ARG A 92 1.14 4.19 11.29
N GLY A 93 2.05 3.33 10.83
CA GLY A 93 2.45 3.25 9.43
C GLY A 93 1.27 2.95 8.52
N VAL A 94 0.52 1.89 8.83
CA VAL A 94 -0.65 1.48 8.04
C VAL A 94 -1.76 2.54 8.06
N LEU A 95 -2.04 3.15 9.21
CA LEU A 95 -3.03 4.21 9.32
C LEU A 95 -2.64 5.45 8.50
N ARG A 96 -1.39 5.91 8.61
CA ARG A 96 -0.90 7.05 7.83
C ARG A 96 -0.92 6.77 6.33
N PHE A 97 -0.54 5.56 5.94
CA PHE A 97 -0.55 5.14 4.55
C PHE A 97 -1.94 5.25 3.93
N TRP A 98 -2.97 4.68 4.59
CA TRP A 98 -4.34 4.76 4.08
C TRP A 98 -4.93 6.17 4.10
N ARG A 99 -4.37 7.08 4.92
CA ARG A 99 -4.74 8.51 5.01
C ARG A 99 -3.93 9.42 4.08
N GLU A 100 -2.96 8.90 3.34
CA GLU A 100 -2.22 9.71 2.38
C GLU A 100 -3.19 10.17 1.28
N PRO A 101 -3.30 11.47 0.96
CA PRO A 101 -4.35 11.98 0.06
C PRO A 101 -4.40 11.28 -1.30
N VAL A 102 -3.24 10.91 -1.86
CA VAL A 102 -3.18 10.18 -3.15
C VAL A 102 -3.61 8.72 -3.01
N VAL A 103 -3.38 8.09 -1.85
CA VAL A 103 -3.88 6.75 -1.53
C VAL A 103 -5.39 6.79 -1.34
N GLU A 104 -5.88 7.74 -0.54
CA GLU A 104 -7.31 7.95 -0.31
C GLU A 104 -8.06 8.16 -1.62
N ALA A 105 -7.54 9.04 -2.49
CA ALA A 105 -8.14 9.33 -3.79
C ALA A 105 -8.18 8.11 -4.72
N ALA A 106 -7.15 7.26 -4.71
CA ALA A 106 -7.01 6.16 -5.66
C ALA A 106 -7.69 4.84 -5.24
N ALA A 107 -7.81 4.59 -3.93
CA ALA A 107 -8.13 3.28 -3.38
C ALA A 107 -9.43 2.66 -3.94
N LEU A 108 -10.56 3.38 -3.85
CA LEU A 108 -11.86 2.86 -4.28
C LEU A 108 -11.94 2.66 -5.79
N GLY A 109 -11.33 3.55 -6.58
CA GLY A 109 -11.26 3.43 -8.03
C GLY A 109 -10.53 2.18 -8.48
N ILE A 110 -9.39 1.89 -7.85
CA ILE A 110 -8.63 0.65 -8.13
C ILE A 110 -9.41 -0.59 -7.70
N LEU A 111 -10.03 -0.58 -6.51
CA LEU A 111 -10.88 -1.70 -6.06
C LEU A 111 -12.01 -1.99 -7.05
N ALA A 112 -12.65 -0.96 -7.60
CA ALA A 112 -13.72 -1.10 -8.57
C ALA A 112 -13.25 -1.72 -9.90
N GLU A 113 -12.03 -1.40 -10.35
CA GLU A 113 -11.44 -1.95 -11.58
C GLU A 113 -10.89 -3.37 -11.38
N ARG A 114 -10.40 -3.70 -10.18
CA ARG A 114 -9.81 -5.00 -9.83
C ARG A 114 -10.69 -6.19 -10.17
N HIS A 115 -12.01 -6.06 -10.02
CA HIS A 115 -12.95 -7.15 -10.31
C HIS A 115 -13.02 -7.54 -11.80
N ARG A 116 -12.62 -6.64 -12.70
CA ARG A 116 -12.71 -6.84 -14.16
C ARG A 116 -11.35 -7.09 -14.80
N ASP A 117 -10.27 -6.98 -14.04
CA ASP A 117 -8.89 -7.06 -14.51
C ASP A 117 -8.06 -8.00 -13.62
N PRO A 118 -7.89 -9.28 -14.02
CA PRO A 118 -7.13 -10.25 -13.25
C PRO A 118 -5.65 -9.88 -13.06
N ALA A 119 -5.05 -9.16 -14.00
CA ALA A 119 -3.65 -8.76 -13.90
C ALA A 119 -3.46 -7.68 -12.83
N LEU A 120 -4.37 -6.70 -12.80
CA LEU A 120 -4.43 -5.71 -11.72
C LEU A 120 -4.70 -6.37 -10.37
N HIS A 121 -5.62 -7.36 -10.31
CA HIS A 121 -5.89 -8.13 -9.11
C HIS A 121 -4.65 -8.79 -8.52
N ILE A 122 -3.94 -9.58 -9.32
CA ILE A 122 -2.71 -10.27 -8.88
C ILE A 122 -1.69 -9.25 -8.38
N ARG A 123 -1.50 -8.17 -9.13
CA ARG A 123 -0.53 -7.13 -8.77
C ARG A 123 -0.88 -6.44 -7.44
N THR A 124 -2.17 -6.13 -7.22
CA THR A 124 -2.62 -5.52 -5.96
C THR A 124 -2.38 -6.44 -4.76
N GLN A 125 -2.67 -7.75 -4.89
CA GLN A 125 -2.43 -8.72 -3.82
C GLN A 125 -0.95 -8.82 -3.45
N GLN A 126 -0.07 -8.92 -4.45
CA GLN A 126 1.37 -9.08 -4.23
C GLN A 126 1.99 -7.87 -3.52
N LEU A 127 1.61 -6.66 -3.93
CA LEU A 127 2.26 -5.43 -3.44
C LEU A 127 1.65 -4.88 -2.16
N LEU A 128 0.33 -4.99 -1.98
CA LEU A 128 -0.34 -4.46 -0.79
C LEU A 128 -0.41 -5.48 0.34
N ASP A 129 -0.83 -6.71 0.02
CA ASP A 129 -1.20 -7.69 1.02
C ASP A 129 0.00 -8.55 1.41
N GLU A 130 0.63 -9.24 0.46
CA GLU A 130 1.67 -10.25 0.74
C GLU A 130 2.91 -9.66 1.44
N ARG A 131 3.40 -8.52 0.96
CA ARG A 131 4.58 -7.86 1.54
C ARG A 131 4.33 -7.41 2.97
N THR A 132 3.27 -6.61 3.16
CA THR A 132 2.94 -6.00 4.45
C THR A 132 2.54 -7.07 5.48
N LEU A 133 1.84 -8.13 5.04
CA LEU A 133 1.54 -9.30 5.88
C LEU A 133 2.81 -10.04 6.29
N THR A 134 3.80 -10.18 5.41
CA THR A 134 5.09 -10.81 5.75
C THR A 134 5.82 -10.05 6.85
N GLU A 135 5.85 -8.71 6.76
CA GLU A 135 6.44 -7.83 7.78
C GLU A 135 5.67 -7.95 9.12
N PHE A 136 4.34 -7.92 9.08
CA PHE A 136 3.49 -8.12 10.26
C PHE A 136 3.69 -9.51 10.90
N ALA A 137 3.78 -10.56 10.10
CA ALA A 137 4.00 -11.92 10.58
C ALA A 137 5.39 -12.07 11.23
N ALA A 138 6.41 -11.35 10.77
CA ALA A 138 7.70 -11.30 11.44
C ALA A 138 7.60 -10.61 12.81
N LEU A 139 6.88 -9.49 12.88
CA LEU A 139 6.62 -8.79 14.15
C LEU A 139 5.85 -9.67 15.15
N VAL A 140 4.78 -10.34 14.72
CA VAL A 140 4.02 -11.24 15.60
C VAL A 140 4.86 -12.41 16.10
N ARG A 141 5.73 -12.97 15.25
CA ARG A 141 6.69 -14.01 15.67
C ARG A 141 7.65 -13.52 16.75
N SER A 142 8.15 -12.29 16.64
CA SER A 142 8.95 -11.67 17.71
C SER A 142 8.20 -11.62 19.04
N GLY A 143 6.93 -11.21 19.03
CA GLY A 143 6.08 -11.22 20.23
C GLY A 143 5.85 -12.63 20.80
N VAL A 144 5.77 -13.65 19.94
CA VAL A 144 5.68 -15.06 20.36
C VAL A 144 6.97 -15.53 21.04
N ASP A 145 8.12 -15.19 20.47
CA ASP A 145 9.45 -15.57 20.99
C ASP A 145 9.73 -14.90 22.35
N GLN A 146 9.25 -13.66 22.54
CA GLN A 146 9.26 -12.95 23.81
C GLN A 146 8.24 -13.47 24.83
N GLY A 147 7.34 -14.36 24.41
CA GLY A 147 6.30 -14.94 25.25
C GLY A 147 5.10 -14.04 25.54
N LEU A 148 5.02 -12.88 24.87
CA LEU A 148 3.95 -11.88 24.96
C LEU A 148 2.72 -12.29 24.14
N VAL A 149 2.94 -12.94 23.00
CA VAL A 149 1.88 -13.42 22.10
C VAL A 149 1.72 -14.94 22.19
N ARG A 150 0.48 -15.42 22.16
CA ARG A 150 0.15 -16.85 22.09
C ARG A 150 0.56 -17.46 20.74
N ARG A 151 1.03 -18.71 20.76
CA ARG A 151 1.56 -19.40 19.56
C ARG A 151 0.50 -19.76 18.51
N ASP A 152 -0.74 -19.89 18.93
CA ASP A 152 -1.90 -20.27 18.10
C ASP A 152 -2.70 -19.03 17.66
N VAL A 153 -2.07 -17.86 17.62
CA VAL A 153 -2.72 -16.64 17.13
C VAL A 153 -2.91 -16.73 15.62
N ASP A 154 -4.09 -16.32 15.16
CA ASP A 154 -4.40 -16.22 13.74
C ASP A 154 -3.85 -14.88 13.21
N VAL A 155 -2.64 -14.93 12.63
CA VAL A 155 -1.93 -13.74 12.13
C VAL A 155 -2.69 -13.08 10.98
N ASP A 156 -3.30 -13.87 10.10
CA ASP A 156 -4.04 -13.38 8.95
C ASP A 156 -5.29 -12.62 9.41
N MET A 157 -6.02 -13.16 10.39
CA MET A 157 -7.17 -12.48 10.97
C MET A 157 -6.78 -11.17 11.67
N LEU A 158 -5.69 -11.16 12.45
CA LEU A 158 -5.21 -9.93 13.09
C LEU A 158 -4.83 -8.87 12.05
N TYR A 159 -4.15 -9.28 10.98
CA TYR A 159 -3.79 -8.40 9.88
C TYR A 159 -5.02 -7.83 9.18
N GLN A 160 -6.02 -8.67 8.89
CA GLN A 160 -7.28 -8.26 8.27
C GLN A 160 -8.06 -7.25 9.12
N VAL A 161 -8.11 -7.44 10.45
CA VAL A 161 -8.75 -6.49 11.37
C VAL A 161 -8.03 -5.14 11.35
N LEU A 162 -6.69 -5.16 11.38
CA LEU A 162 -5.87 -3.94 11.36
C LEU A 162 -6.04 -3.17 10.05
N VAL A 163 -5.83 -3.83 8.91
CA VAL A 163 -5.91 -3.20 7.58
C VAL A 163 -7.33 -2.80 7.26
N GLY A 164 -8.32 -3.65 7.56
CA GLY A 164 -9.74 -3.36 7.34
C GLY A 164 -10.22 -2.16 8.16
N THR A 165 -9.78 -2.04 9.42
CA THR A 165 -10.10 -0.87 10.25
C THR A 165 -9.44 0.39 9.72
N ALA A 166 -8.17 0.33 9.30
CA ALA A 166 -7.46 1.46 8.73
C ALA A 166 -8.12 1.94 7.42
N PHE A 167 -8.47 1.00 6.54
CA PHE A 167 -9.22 1.27 5.31
C PHE A 167 -10.57 1.91 5.61
N TYR A 168 -11.36 1.34 6.53
CA TYR A 168 -12.67 1.88 6.92
C TYR A 168 -12.54 3.30 7.50
N ALA A 169 -11.56 3.54 8.36
CA ALA A 169 -11.31 4.86 8.92
C ALA A 169 -10.99 5.90 7.83
N ALA A 170 -10.13 5.56 6.87
CA ALA A 170 -9.77 6.46 5.78
C ALA A 170 -10.93 6.71 4.81
N GLN A 171 -11.60 5.66 4.37
CA GLN A 171 -12.56 5.73 3.27
C GLN A 171 -13.97 6.14 3.71
N VAL A 172 -14.36 5.85 4.95
CA VAL A 172 -15.73 6.09 5.45
C VAL A 172 -15.77 7.22 6.48
N GLN A 173 -14.79 7.29 7.39
CA GLN A 173 -14.75 8.29 8.46
C GLN A 173 -13.92 9.51 8.07
N GLN A 174 -14.29 10.19 6.98
CA GLN A 174 -13.50 11.25 6.29
C GLN A 174 -13.12 12.51 7.12
N HIS A 175 -13.29 12.51 8.45
CA HIS A 175 -13.06 13.67 9.33
C HIS A 175 -12.27 13.38 10.62
N GLY A 176 -11.29 12.47 10.58
CA GLY A 176 -10.36 12.27 11.72
C GLY A 176 -9.19 13.24 11.65
N ASN A 177 -8.93 14.02 12.70
CA ASN A 177 -7.69 14.80 12.81
C ASN A 177 -6.51 13.88 13.22
N SER A 178 -5.28 14.40 13.31
CA SER A 178 -4.11 13.60 13.69
C SER A 178 -4.22 12.99 15.10
N GLN A 179 -4.90 13.64 16.04
CA GLN A 179 -5.13 13.13 17.39
C GLN A 179 -6.08 11.92 17.38
N ASP A 180 -7.02 11.87 16.43
CA ASP A 180 -7.90 10.71 16.25
C ASP A 180 -7.15 9.49 15.72
N LEU A 181 -6.12 9.70 14.88
CA LEU A 181 -5.29 8.62 14.34
C LEU A 181 -4.40 7.97 15.39
N ASP A 182 -3.74 8.77 16.25
CA ASP A 182 -2.92 8.22 17.33
C ASP A 182 -3.78 7.44 18.33
N ALA A 183 -4.93 8.00 18.74
CA ALA A 183 -5.86 7.30 19.61
C ALA A 183 -6.43 6.02 18.96
N LEU A 184 -6.66 6.02 17.64
CA LEU A 184 -7.06 4.82 16.91
C LEU A 184 -5.92 3.78 16.88
N ALA A 185 -4.68 4.20 16.66
CA ALA A 185 -3.52 3.33 16.67
C ALA A 185 -3.37 2.62 18.01
N GLU A 186 -3.41 3.38 19.11
CA GLU A 186 -3.30 2.84 20.48
C GLU A 186 -4.44 1.85 20.79
N ARG A 187 -5.69 2.17 20.39
CA ARG A 187 -6.84 1.26 20.57
C ARG A 187 -6.69 -0.02 19.76
N LEU A 188 -6.19 0.06 18.54
CA LEU A 188 -5.93 -1.11 17.70
C LEU A 188 -4.81 -1.98 18.29
N CYS A 189 -3.70 -1.38 18.72
CA CYS A 189 -2.62 -2.08 19.42
C CYS A 189 -3.15 -2.81 20.66
N ALA A 190 -3.91 -2.12 21.52
CA ALA A 190 -4.48 -2.71 22.72
C ALA A 190 -5.43 -3.88 22.40
N MET A 191 -6.21 -3.79 21.31
CA MET A 191 -7.09 -4.87 20.87
C MET A 191 -6.29 -6.08 20.37
N VAL A 192 -5.24 -5.85 19.56
CA VAL A 192 -4.35 -6.90 19.07
C VAL A 192 -3.65 -7.59 20.23
N ILE A 193 -3.06 -6.83 21.14
CA ILE A 193 -2.35 -7.36 22.32
C ILE A 193 -3.31 -8.20 23.17
N ARG A 194 -4.45 -7.65 23.59
CA ARG A 194 -5.42 -8.39 24.43
C ARG A 194 -6.01 -9.62 23.75
N GLY A 195 -6.21 -9.58 22.44
CA GLY A 195 -6.68 -10.73 21.65
C GLY A 195 -5.61 -11.81 21.47
N ALA A 196 -4.34 -11.42 21.54
CA ALA A 196 -3.17 -12.27 21.35
C ALA A 196 -2.52 -12.74 22.67
N GLU A 197 -2.91 -12.18 23.81
CA GLU A 197 -2.41 -12.56 25.14
C GLU A 197 -2.61 -14.05 25.42
N LYS A 198 -1.64 -14.65 26.12
CA LYS A 198 -1.81 -16.00 26.69
C LYS A 198 -2.97 -15.99 27.67
N ARG A 199 -3.96 -16.86 27.48
CA ARG A 199 -4.98 -17.12 28.51
C ARG A 199 -4.27 -17.52 29.79
N ARG A 200 -4.47 -16.76 30.88
CA ARG A 200 -4.07 -17.20 32.22
C ARG A 200 -4.78 -18.53 32.48
N SER A 201 -4.02 -19.61 32.63
CA SER A 201 -4.56 -20.89 33.10
C SER A 201 -5.23 -20.65 34.45
N ARG A 202 -6.52 -20.95 34.54
CA ARG A 202 -7.20 -21.14 35.83
C ARG A 202 -6.72 -22.43 36.46
#